data_AF-A0A519CG95-F1
#
_entry.id   AF-A0A519CG95-F1
#
_cell.length_a   1.000
_cell.length_b   1.000
_cell.length_c   1.000
_cell.angle_alpha   90.00
_cell.angle_beta   90.00
_cell.angle_gamma   90.00
#
_symmetry.space_group_name_H-M   'P 1'
#
loop_
_entity.id
_entity.type
_entity.pdbx_description
1 polymer ?
#
loop_
_entity_poly.entity_id
_entity_poly.type
_entity_poly.pdbx_seq_one_letter_code
_entity_poly.pdbx_strand_id
1 'polypeptide(L)'
;MPEVKQRTNSPNENRTKSILAAMRDGPKTNDETAPRQKVSELVPGKVVQRLELVVLRRYPRRLVNSKSYTGPIAAACGKDETGIVGIVLWADDVTKVRSGDIIRIENGWCRRRDGQLVVSTGRCGTVTVLDR
;
A
#
# COMPACT_ATOMS: atom_id res chain seq x y z
N MET A 1 9.02 -10.27 -73.40
CA MET A 1 9.17 -10.74 -72.01
C MET A 1 9.89 -9.64 -71.23
N PRO A 2 9.20 -8.76 -70.49
CA PRO A 2 9.88 -7.74 -69.68
C PRO A 2 9.97 -8.17 -68.21
N GLU A 3 11.18 -8.10 -67.65
CA GLU A 3 11.50 -8.38 -66.25
C GLU A 3 11.16 -7.15 -65.39
N VAL A 4 10.33 -7.36 -64.37
CA VAL A 4 9.73 -6.33 -63.52
C VAL A 4 10.68 -6.01 -62.35
N LYS A 5 10.94 -4.71 -62.16
CA LYS A 5 11.73 -4.10 -61.08
C LYS A 5 11.35 -4.63 -59.68
N GLN A 6 12.34 -5.10 -58.94
CA GLN A 6 12.22 -5.34 -57.49
C GLN A 6 12.24 -3.99 -56.74
N ARG A 7 11.15 -3.68 -56.01
CA ARG A 7 11.15 -2.70 -54.92
C ARG A 7 11.18 -3.46 -53.60
N THR A 8 12.26 -3.38 -52.86
CA THR A 8 12.35 -3.91 -51.49
C THR A 8 11.82 -2.86 -50.51
N ASN A 9 10.60 -3.07 -49.99
CA ASN A 9 10.09 -2.31 -48.84
C ASN A 9 10.23 -3.19 -47.59
N SER A 10 11.27 -2.96 -46.80
CA SER A 10 11.42 -3.56 -45.47
C SER A 10 10.35 -3.00 -44.51
N PRO A 11 9.64 -3.85 -43.74
CA PRO A 11 8.66 -3.37 -42.75
C PRO A 11 9.33 -2.71 -41.55
N ASN A 12 8.73 -1.59 -41.15
CA ASN A 12 9.14 -0.64 -40.11
C ASN A 12 9.25 -1.27 -38.70
N GLU A 13 10.44 -1.78 -38.35
CA GLU A 13 10.79 -2.38 -37.04
C GLU A 13 10.75 -1.38 -35.87
N ASN A 14 10.67 -0.07 -36.16
CA ASN A 14 10.67 0.99 -35.16
C ASN A 14 9.29 1.25 -34.53
N ARG A 15 8.20 0.69 -35.09
CA ARG A 15 6.85 0.91 -34.55
C ARG A 15 6.50 -0.05 -33.41
N THR A 16 7.04 -1.27 -33.44
CA THR A 16 6.71 -2.32 -32.47
C THR A 16 7.48 -2.17 -31.15
N LYS A 17 8.72 -1.66 -31.20
CA LYS A 17 9.54 -1.42 -30.00
C LYS A 17 8.89 -0.38 -29.07
N SER A 18 8.19 0.61 -29.62
CA SER A 18 7.58 1.71 -28.87
C SER A 18 6.35 1.29 -28.07
N ILE A 19 5.61 0.28 -28.52
CA ILE A 19 4.40 -0.21 -27.84
C ILE A 19 4.79 -1.07 -26.63
N LEU A 20 5.80 -1.94 -26.79
CA LEU A 20 6.31 -2.76 -25.69
C LEU A 20 7.03 -1.94 -24.60
N ALA A 21 7.70 -0.84 -24.96
CA ALA A 21 8.31 0.07 -23.99
C ALA A 21 7.26 0.82 -23.14
N ALA A 22 6.12 1.20 -23.74
CA ALA A 22 5.03 1.88 -23.06
C ALA A 22 4.21 0.96 -22.12
N MET A 23 4.33 -0.36 -22.26
CA MET A 23 3.66 -1.34 -21.39
C MET A 23 4.43 -1.70 -20.13
N ARG A 24 5.69 -1.24 -19.98
CA ARG A 24 6.54 -1.57 -18.83
C ARG A 24 6.32 -0.69 -17.61
N ASP A 25 5.82 0.53 -17.80
CA ASP A 25 5.41 1.42 -16.73
C ASP A 25 3.87 1.45 -16.70
N GLY A 26 3.28 0.46 -16.03
CA GLY A 26 1.95 0.65 -15.46
C GLY A 26 1.95 1.92 -14.59
N PRO A 27 0.79 2.56 -14.34
CA PRO A 27 0.75 3.76 -13.54
C PRO A 27 1.30 3.42 -12.16
N LYS A 28 2.54 3.86 -11.87
CA LYS A 28 3.07 3.84 -10.51
C LYS A 28 2.13 4.73 -9.72
N THR A 29 1.31 4.13 -8.86
CA THR A 29 0.49 4.91 -7.95
C THR A 29 1.44 5.83 -7.18
N ASN A 30 1.07 7.10 -7.02
CA ASN A 30 1.90 8.12 -6.35
C ASN A 30 2.38 7.73 -4.93
N ASP A 31 1.86 6.63 -4.38
CA ASP A 31 2.17 6.08 -3.06
C ASP A 31 3.61 5.54 -2.92
N GLU A 32 4.18 4.92 -3.95
CA GLU A 32 5.53 4.34 -3.84
C GLU A 32 6.63 5.41 -3.66
N THR A 33 6.38 6.63 -4.16
CA THR A 33 7.33 7.75 -4.11
C THR A 33 7.01 8.75 -3.00
N ALA A 34 5.90 8.56 -2.28
CA ALA A 34 5.54 9.44 -1.17
C ALA A 34 6.61 9.36 -0.05
N PRO A 35 6.96 10.51 0.56
CA PRO A 35 7.92 10.52 1.65
C PRO A 35 7.36 9.75 2.84
N ARG A 36 8.22 8.98 3.52
CA ARG A 36 7.86 8.28 4.76
C ARG A 36 7.47 9.32 5.81
N GLN A 37 6.23 9.26 6.29
CA GLN A 37 5.76 10.08 7.41
C GLN A 37 6.13 9.42 8.73
N LYS A 38 6.36 10.25 9.76
CA LYS A 38 6.62 9.80 11.13
C LYS A 38 5.35 9.82 11.97
N VAL A 39 5.28 9.01 13.03
CA VAL A 39 4.16 8.96 13.97
C VAL A 39 3.91 10.33 14.62
N SER A 40 4.96 11.07 14.98
CA SER A 40 4.85 12.42 15.56
C SER A 40 4.23 13.45 14.62
N GLU A 41 4.27 13.21 13.30
CA GLU A 41 3.73 14.11 12.27
C GLU A 41 2.28 13.78 11.91
N LEU A 42 1.74 12.69 12.46
CA LEU A 42 0.38 12.26 12.18
C LEU A 42 -0.64 13.23 12.78
N VAL A 43 -1.53 13.71 11.93
CA VAL A 43 -2.65 14.57 12.34
C VAL A 43 -3.95 13.77 12.27
N PRO A 44 -4.75 13.72 13.35
CA PRO A 44 -6.07 13.11 13.32
C PRO A 44 -6.95 13.69 12.21
N GLY A 45 -7.68 12.83 11.50
CA GLY A 45 -8.57 13.25 10.43
C GLY A 45 -7.87 13.55 9.10
N LYS A 46 -6.58 13.23 8.97
CA LYS A 46 -5.85 13.31 7.71
C LYS A 46 -5.49 11.93 7.17
N VAL A 47 -5.29 11.89 5.85
CA VAL A 47 -4.72 10.75 5.13
C VAL A 47 -3.24 10.61 5.50
N VAL A 48 -2.82 9.37 5.63
CA VAL A 48 -1.43 8.96 5.85
C VAL A 48 -0.97 8.30 4.55
N GLN A 49 -0.16 9.00 3.77
CA GLN A 49 0.27 8.52 2.46
C GLN A 49 1.16 7.29 2.59
N ARG A 50 2.19 7.39 3.44
CA ARG A 50 3.14 6.32 3.70
C ARG A 50 3.64 6.38 5.14
N LEU A 51 3.49 5.28 5.87
CA LEU A 51 3.93 5.14 7.25
C LEU A 51 4.58 3.77 7.44
N GLU A 52 5.77 3.72 8.02
CA GLU A 52 6.46 2.45 8.30
C GLU A 52 6.68 2.28 9.80
N LEU A 53 6.28 1.12 10.30
CA LEU A 53 6.17 0.84 11.74
C LEU A 53 6.68 -0.56 12.02
N VAL A 54 7.30 -0.74 13.18
CA VAL A 54 7.53 -2.05 13.79
C VAL A 54 6.32 -2.44 14.61
N VAL A 55 5.75 -3.62 14.37
CA VAL A 55 4.59 -4.11 15.10
C VAL A 55 5.03 -4.67 16.45
N LEU A 56 4.73 -3.96 17.53
CA LEU A 56 5.09 -4.37 18.88
C LEU A 56 4.18 -5.49 19.41
N ARG A 57 2.87 -5.37 19.16
CA ARG A 57 1.87 -6.29 19.69
C ARG A 57 0.68 -6.38 18.76
N ARG A 58 0.17 -7.59 18.55
CA ARG A 58 -1.13 -7.84 17.91
C ARG A 58 -2.11 -8.38 18.96
N TYR A 59 -3.29 -7.78 19.02
CA TYR A 59 -4.39 -8.25 19.87
C TYR A 59 -5.16 -9.39 19.18
N PRO A 60 -5.96 -10.17 19.94
CA PRO A 60 -6.76 -11.24 19.37
C PRO A 60 -7.68 -10.75 18.23
N ARG A 61 -7.78 -11.58 17.18
CA ARG A 61 -8.74 -11.38 16.09
C ARG A 61 -10.16 -11.35 16.64
N ARG A 62 -10.95 -10.39 16.16
CA ARG A 62 -12.39 -10.25 16.42
C ARG A 62 -13.14 -10.31 15.10
N LEU A 63 -14.41 -10.73 15.14
CA LEU A 63 -15.32 -10.58 14.00
C LEU A 63 -16.21 -9.38 14.26
N VAL A 64 -16.34 -8.51 13.26
CA VAL A 64 -17.27 -7.39 13.29
C VAL A 64 -18.31 -7.60 12.20
N ASN A 65 -19.56 -7.27 12.53
CA ASN A 65 -20.67 -7.21 11.59
C ASN A 65 -21.20 -5.77 11.62
N SER A 66 -21.06 -5.05 10.52
CA SER A 66 -21.47 -3.66 10.39
C SER A 66 -22.01 -3.44 8.99
N LYS A 67 -22.87 -2.43 8.81
CA LYS A 67 -23.50 -2.12 7.51
C LYS A 67 -22.48 -1.98 6.36
N SER A 68 -21.27 -1.52 6.67
CA SER A 68 -20.21 -1.26 5.69
C SER A 68 -19.18 -2.39 5.55
N TYR A 69 -19.10 -3.31 6.51
CA TYR A 69 -18.10 -4.38 6.52
C TYR A 69 -18.47 -5.49 7.49
N THR A 70 -18.37 -6.73 7.02
CA THR A 70 -18.47 -7.93 7.84
C THR A 70 -17.24 -8.79 7.63
N GLY A 71 -16.50 -9.05 8.70
CA GLY A 71 -15.26 -9.81 8.59
C GLY A 71 -14.34 -9.68 9.80
N PRO A 72 -13.13 -10.26 9.69
CA PRO A 72 -12.16 -10.24 10.78
C PRO A 72 -11.45 -8.90 10.88
N ILE A 73 -11.21 -8.49 12.11
CA ILE A 73 -10.47 -7.29 12.48
C ILE A 73 -9.53 -7.62 13.64
N ALA A 74 -8.39 -6.96 13.70
CA ALA A 74 -7.52 -7.03 14.87
C ALA A 74 -6.92 -5.65 15.15
N ALA A 75 -6.79 -5.33 16.44
CA ALA A 75 -5.98 -4.20 16.85
C ALA A 75 -4.51 -4.63 16.92
N ALA A 76 -3.61 -3.71 16.63
CA ALA A 76 -2.18 -3.87 16.84
C ALA A 76 -1.58 -2.55 17.36
N CYS A 77 -0.37 -2.63 17.90
CA CYS A 77 0.44 -1.47 18.28
C CYS A 77 1.66 -1.42 17.37
N GLY A 78 1.83 -0.31 16.67
CA GLY A 78 3.01 -0.01 15.87
C GLY A 78 3.88 1.03 16.56
N LYS A 79 5.18 0.93 16.36
CA LYS A 79 6.15 1.89 16.87
C LYS A 79 7.12 2.30 15.76
N ASP A 80 7.48 3.57 15.75
CA ASP A 80 8.62 4.08 15.00
C ASP A 80 9.62 4.78 15.95
N GLU A 81 10.60 5.47 15.37
CA GLU A 81 11.57 6.26 16.12
C GLU A 81 10.97 7.47 16.86
N THR A 82 9.76 7.91 16.52
CA THR A 82 9.12 9.10 17.07
C THR A 82 8.02 8.82 18.09
N GLY A 83 7.41 7.64 18.05
CA GLY A 83 6.29 7.33 18.94
C GLY A 83 5.63 5.98 18.68
N ILE A 84 4.49 5.80 19.35
CA ILE A 84 3.67 4.60 19.29
C ILE A 84 2.29 4.99 18.77
N VAL A 85 1.74 4.17 17.88
CA VAL A 85 0.42 4.37 17.29
C VAL A 85 -0.37 3.07 17.30
N GLY A 86 -1.68 3.16 17.51
CA GLY A 86 -2.58 2.03 17.32
C GLY A 86 -2.75 1.75 15.83
N ILE A 87 -2.84 0.49 15.45
CA ILE A 87 -3.14 0.06 14.08
C ILE A 87 -4.40 -0.79 14.11
N VAL A 88 -5.26 -0.60 13.12
CA VAL A 88 -6.42 -1.49 12.89
C VAL A 88 -6.17 -2.28 11.61
N LEU A 89 -6.07 -3.59 11.76
CA LEU A 89 -5.88 -4.56 10.69
C LEU A 89 -7.24 -5.13 10.28
N TRP A 90 -7.48 -5.22 8.97
CA TRP A 90 -8.75 -5.69 8.39
C TRP A 90 -8.54 -6.96 7.57
N ALA A 91 -9.57 -7.77 7.44
CA ALA A 91 -9.61 -8.92 6.53
C ALA A 91 -8.34 -9.80 6.67
N ASP A 92 -7.60 -9.94 5.57
CA ASP A 92 -6.42 -10.80 5.49
C ASP A 92 -5.20 -10.21 6.21
N ASP A 93 -5.15 -8.89 6.41
CA ASP A 93 -4.03 -8.22 7.10
C ASP A 93 -3.92 -8.71 8.54
N VAL A 94 -5.05 -9.10 9.14
CA VAL A 94 -5.12 -9.72 10.47
C VAL A 94 -4.23 -10.96 10.54
N THR A 95 -4.19 -11.77 9.49
CA THR A 95 -3.43 -13.03 9.43
C THR A 95 -2.00 -12.79 8.92
N LYS A 96 -1.83 -11.83 8.01
CA LYS A 96 -0.53 -11.50 7.40
C LYS A 96 0.44 -10.89 8.40
N VAL A 97 -0.04 -9.95 9.22
CA VAL A 97 0.78 -9.17 10.16
C VAL A 97 0.95 -9.91 11.49
N ARG A 98 2.20 -10.00 11.95
CA ARG A 98 2.60 -10.58 13.24
C ARG A 98 3.31 -9.54 14.11
N SER A 99 3.53 -9.89 15.38
CA SER A 99 4.38 -9.07 16.25
C SER A 99 5.84 -9.31 15.88
N GLY A 100 6.64 -8.25 15.81
CA GLY A 100 8.00 -8.24 15.28
C GLY A 100 8.09 -7.68 13.86
N ASP A 101 7.06 -7.88 13.04
CA ASP A 101 7.06 -7.48 11.63
C ASP A 101 7.26 -5.97 11.45
N ILE A 102 8.06 -5.61 10.44
CA ILE A 102 8.13 -4.24 9.92
C ILE A 102 7.08 -4.11 8.83
N ILE A 103 6.10 -3.23 9.04
CA ILE A 103 5.01 -3.01 8.09
C ILE A 103 5.08 -1.61 7.48
N ARG A 104 4.61 -1.50 6.24
CA ARG A 104 4.30 -0.26 5.55
C ARG A 104 2.80 -0.15 5.39
N ILE A 105 2.25 1.00 5.79
CA ILE A 105 0.87 1.38 5.58
C ILE A 105 0.87 2.48 4.53
N GLU A 106 0.11 2.27 3.45
CA GLU A 106 -0.08 3.24 2.37
C GLU A 106 -1.56 3.63 2.28
N ASN A 107 -1.82 4.90 1.95
CA ASN A 107 -3.17 5.49 1.91
C ASN A 107 -4.02 5.18 3.16
N GLY A 108 -3.36 5.19 4.31
CA GLY A 108 -3.98 5.02 5.61
C GLY A 108 -4.80 6.24 6.02
N TRP A 109 -5.59 6.07 7.06
CA TRP A 109 -6.37 7.13 7.68
C TRP A 109 -6.08 7.19 9.17
N CYS A 110 -5.67 8.36 9.64
CA CYS A 110 -5.40 8.60 11.05
C CYS A 110 -6.67 9.08 11.76
N ARG A 111 -7.02 8.46 12.88
CA ARG A 111 -8.10 8.90 13.79
C ARG A 111 -7.56 9.01 15.20
N ARG A 112 -8.22 9.83 16.01
CA ARG A 112 -7.99 9.85 17.45
C ARG A 112 -9.10 9.05 18.14
N ARG A 113 -8.72 8.09 18.97
CA ARG A 113 -9.64 7.29 19.79
C ARG A 113 -9.11 7.27 21.22
N ASP A 114 -9.93 7.67 22.19
CA ASP A 114 -9.59 7.66 23.62
C ASP A 114 -8.23 8.34 23.93
N GLY A 115 -7.97 9.46 23.25
CA GLY A 115 -6.72 10.22 23.40
C GLY A 115 -5.51 9.69 22.62
N GLN A 116 -5.61 8.49 22.03
CA GLN A 116 -4.52 7.86 21.26
C GLN A 116 -4.73 7.98 19.76
N LEU A 117 -3.63 8.07 19.00
CA LEU A 117 -3.65 8.01 17.55
C LEU A 117 -3.83 6.56 17.10
N VAL A 118 -4.71 6.36 16.13
CA VAL A 118 -5.01 5.06 15.54
C VAL A 118 -5.03 5.21 14.02
N VAL A 119 -4.21 4.40 13.33
CA VAL A 119 -4.13 4.35 11.88
C VAL A 119 -4.83 3.10 11.37
N SER A 120 -5.60 3.27 10.30
CA SER A 120 -6.36 2.21 9.64
C SER A 120 -6.23 2.38 8.13
N THR A 121 -6.03 1.31 7.38
CA THR A 121 -5.99 1.35 5.91
C THR A 121 -7.34 1.69 5.27
N GLY A 122 -8.44 1.41 5.97
CA GLY A 122 -9.77 1.68 5.40
C GLY A 122 -10.01 0.84 4.13
N ARG A 123 -10.71 1.40 3.14
CA ARG A 123 -11.04 0.70 1.89
C ARG A 123 -10.00 0.86 0.77
N CYS A 124 -9.24 1.95 0.80
CA CYS A 124 -8.31 2.31 -0.27
C CYS A 124 -6.84 2.16 0.12
N GLY A 125 -6.56 1.90 1.40
CA GLY A 125 -5.20 1.72 1.89
C GLY A 125 -4.75 0.26 1.83
N THR A 126 -3.43 0.10 1.87
CA THR A 126 -2.75 -1.20 1.77
C THR A 126 -1.78 -1.36 2.95
N VAL A 127 -1.67 -2.59 3.46
CA VAL A 127 -0.62 -2.97 4.41
C VAL A 127 0.32 -3.95 3.72
N THR A 128 1.60 -3.62 3.70
CA THR A 128 2.67 -4.46 3.16
C THR A 128 3.64 -4.80 4.28
N VAL A 129 3.96 -6.09 4.45
CA VAL A 129 5.03 -6.51 5.37
C VAL A 129 6.36 -6.39 4.62
N LEU A 130 7.26 -5.54 5.13
CA LEU A 130 8.57 -5.30 4.54
C LEU A 130 9.61 -6.30 5.04
N ASP A 131 9.60 -6.60 6.34
CA ASP A 131 10.61 -7.45 6.98
C ASP A 131 10.05 -8.16 8.23
N ARG A 132 10.75 -9.20 8.72
CA ARG A 132 10.35 -10.03 9.86
C ARG A 132 11.47 -10.31 10.86
#